data_AF-A0A653UU00-F1
#
_entry.id   AF-A0A653UU00-F1
#
_cell.length_a   1.000
_cell.length_b   1.000
_cell.length_c   1.000
_cell.angle_alpha   90.00
_cell.angle_beta   90.00
_cell.angle_gamma   90.00
#
_symmetry.space_group_name_H-M   'P 1'
#
loop_
_entity.id
_entity.type
_entity.pdbx_description
1 polymer ?
#
loop_
_entity_poly.entity_id
_entity_poly.type
_entity_poly.pdbx_seq_one_letter_code
_entity_poly.pdbx_strand_id
1 'polypeptide(L)'
;MLKKDFDLFKQNYKENCKTESENSAILELYSFILKNEVVDSDVWTVGGGNDNVIRILEFYFSETDWKELETELENWTTNQLEIFTESILEGSGQNENNEFNSTVMKRFHLLKKLLIIGEKRDRYRNDIFLALFDNIEFLNKCKSITIKDITEIANYFNYFERIKTENIKDDLIIQTLKRIIEKASS
;
A
#
# COMPACT_ATOMS: atom_id res chain seq x y z
N MET A 1 -3.16 16.35 -10.82
CA MET A 1 -2.25 17.06 -11.74
C MET A 1 -2.76 16.94 -13.17
N LEU A 2 -2.74 17.99 -14.00
CA LEU A 2 -3.09 17.83 -15.43
C LEU A 2 -1.94 17.17 -16.20
N LYS A 3 -2.25 16.37 -17.23
CA LYS A 3 -1.25 15.66 -18.05
C LYS A 3 -0.14 16.56 -18.59
N LYS A 4 -0.50 17.74 -19.12
CA LYS A 4 0.47 18.71 -19.62
C LYS A 4 1.47 19.17 -18.54
N ASP A 5 1.02 19.31 -17.30
CA ASP A 5 1.87 19.76 -16.19
C ASP A 5 2.76 18.59 -15.74
N PHE A 6 2.24 17.37 -15.81
CA PHE A 6 2.98 16.13 -15.57
C PHE A 6 4.09 15.91 -16.62
N ASP A 7 3.84 16.22 -17.89
CA ASP A 7 4.85 16.08 -18.95
C ASP A 7 6.07 16.99 -18.72
N LEU A 8 5.86 18.19 -18.15
CA LEU A 8 6.96 19.05 -17.70
C LEU A 8 7.63 18.46 -16.46
N PHE A 9 6.86 17.98 -15.48
CA PHE A 9 7.38 17.37 -14.26
C PHE A 9 8.30 16.17 -14.56
N LYS A 10 7.89 15.28 -15.48
CA LYS A 10 8.65 14.10 -15.90
C LYS A 10 10.06 14.42 -16.40
N GLN A 11 10.30 15.63 -16.92
CA GLN A 11 11.62 16.03 -17.40
C GLN A 11 12.68 16.06 -16.29
N ASN A 12 12.25 16.31 -15.04
CA ASN A 12 13.15 16.37 -13.87
C ASN A 12 13.43 14.99 -13.25
N TYR A 13 12.68 13.95 -13.65
CA TYR A 13 12.72 12.61 -13.03
C TYR A 13 12.73 11.49 -14.08
N LYS A 14 13.24 11.77 -15.29
CA LYS A 14 13.08 10.91 -16.48
C LYS A 14 13.49 9.45 -16.27
N GLU A 15 14.52 9.19 -15.47
CA GLU A 15 15.06 7.83 -15.29
C GLU A 15 14.09 6.94 -14.50
N ASN A 16 13.39 7.51 -13.51
CA ASN A 16 12.52 6.78 -12.59
C ASN A 16 11.02 6.93 -12.89
N CYS A 17 10.63 7.85 -13.79
CA CYS A 17 9.24 7.98 -14.20
C CYS A 17 8.80 6.81 -15.10
N LYS A 18 8.08 5.85 -14.52
CA LYS A 18 7.54 4.66 -15.20
C LYS A 18 6.03 4.66 -15.40
N THR A 19 5.31 5.60 -14.80
CA THR A 19 3.86 5.65 -14.99
C THR A 19 3.49 5.90 -16.46
N GLU A 20 2.44 5.21 -16.91
CA GLU A 20 1.83 5.37 -18.23
C GLU A 20 0.41 5.96 -18.14
N SER A 21 -0.07 6.23 -16.92
CA SER A 21 -1.42 6.72 -16.69
C SER A 21 -1.65 8.12 -17.27
N GLU A 22 -2.84 8.34 -17.81
CA GLU A 22 -3.35 9.69 -18.15
C GLU A 22 -4.32 10.23 -17.09
N ASN A 23 -4.62 9.43 -16.07
CA ASN A 23 -5.57 9.75 -15.03
C ASN A 23 -4.98 10.81 -14.09
N SER A 24 -5.64 11.98 -14.01
CA SER A 24 -5.12 13.12 -13.26
C SER A 24 -4.97 12.89 -11.75
N ALA A 25 -5.75 11.97 -11.16
CA ALA A 25 -5.65 11.61 -9.74
C ALA A 25 -4.46 10.68 -9.50
N ILE A 26 -4.27 9.69 -10.37
CA ILE A 26 -3.09 8.80 -10.34
C ILE A 26 -1.82 9.59 -10.59
N LEU A 27 -1.83 10.53 -11.54
CA LEU A 27 -0.70 11.41 -11.80
C LEU A 27 -0.36 12.31 -10.61
N GLU A 28 -1.35 12.78 -9.85
CA GLU A 28 -1.11 13.53 -8.61
C GLU A 28 -0.38 12.67 -7.57
N LEU A 29 -0.90 11.47 -7.32
CA LEU A 29 -0.30 10.50 -6.40
C LEU A 29 1.13 10.13 -6.83
N TYR A 30 1.29 9.75 -8.10
CA TYR A 30 2.58 9.32 -8.63
C TYR A 30 3.62 10.43 -8.59
N SER A 31 3.22 11.67 -8.91
CA SER A 31 4.13 12.82 -8.84
C SER A 31 4.61 13.08 -7.43
N PHE A 32 3.73 12.93 -6.44
CA PHE A 32 4.11 13.06 -5.04
C PHE A 32 5.16 12.01 -4.64
N ILE A 33 4.96 10.75 -5.05
CA ILE A 33 5.91 9.67 -4.79
C ILE A 33 7.24 9.93 -5.51
N LEU A 34 7.20 10.16 -6.82
CA LEU A 34 8.38 10.35 -7.65
C LEU A 34 9.25 11.53 -7.19
N LYS A 35 8.63 12.61 -6.68
CA LYS A 35 9.36 13.77 -6.16
C LYS A 35 10.13 13.45 -4.89
N ASN A 36 9.58 12.59 -4.04
CA ASN A 36 10.11 12.34 -2.70
C ASN A 36 10.86 11.01 -2.57
N GLU A 37 10.82 10.13 -3.57
CA GLU A 37 11.47 8.80 -3.51
C GLU A 37 13.01 8.87 -3.39
N VAL A 38 13.62 10.00 -3.75
CA VAL A 38 15.06 10.26 -3.66
C VAL A 38 15.44 11.10 -2.43
N VAL A 39 14.45 11.53 -1.66
CA VAL A 39 14.63 12.30 -0.42
C VAL A 39 14.80 11.30 0.73
N ASP A 40 15.47 11.75 1.80
CA ASP A 40 15.63 10.97 3.03
C ASP A 40 14.29 10.38 3.52
N SER A 41 14.34 9.14 4.04
CA SER A 41 13.19 8.39 4.59
C SER A 41 12.39 9.18 5.62
N ASP A 42 13.01 10.12 6.34
CA ASP A 42 12.33 11.00 7.30
C ASP A 42 11.17 11.79 6.67
N VAL A 43 11.17 12.03 5.36
CA VAL A 43 10.07 12.72 4.67
C VAL A 43 8.75 11.95 4.79
N TRP A 44 8.81 10.62 4.84
CA TRP A 44 7.64 9.73 4.82
C TRP A 44 6.99 9.65 6.19
N THR A 45 7.80 9.46 7.23
CA THR A 45 7.34 9.24 8.61
C THR A 45 7.21 10.54 9.40
N VAL A 46 8.29 11.33 9.49
CA VAL A 46 8.34 12.58 10.26
C VAL A 46 7.78 13.76 9.46
N GLY A 47 8.05 13.78 8.15
CA GLY A 47 7.57 14.83 7.23
C GLY A 47 6.10 14.70 6.84
N GLY A 48 5.42 13.63 7.25
CA GLY A 48 4.01 13.39 6.94
C GLY A 48 3.75 12.94 5.50
N GLY A 49 4.76 12.39 4.81
CA GLY A 49 4.61 11.85 3.45
C GLY A 49 3.55 10.75 3.36
N ASN A 50 3.53 9.81 4.32
CA ASN A 50 2.55 8.73 4.38
C ASN A 50 1.12 9.29 4.49
N ASP A 51 0.90 10.26 5.38
CA ASP A 51 -0.40 10.93 5.53
C ASP A 51 -0.82 11.69 4.26
N ASN A 52 0.13 12.33 3.57
CA ASN A 52 -0.15 13.04 2.33
C ASN A 52 -0.58 12.10 1.20
N VAL A 53 0.02 10.91 1.10
CA VAL A 53 -0.45 9.86 0.18
C VAL A 53 -1.90 9.48 0.49
N ILE A 54 -2.24 9.27 1.77
CA ILE A 54 -3.63 8.95 2.16
C ILE A 54 -4.57 10.10 1.84
N ARG A 55 -4.19 11.35 2.10
CA ARG A 55 -5.01 12.51 1.75
C ARG A 55 -5.27 12.60 0.25
N ILE A 56 -4.26 12.33 -0.58
CA ILE A 56 -4.44 12.31 -2.04
C ILE A 56 -5.47 11.24 -2.42
N LEU A 57 -5.35 10.03 -1.87
CA LEU A 57 -6.31 8.95 -2.08
C LEU A 57 -7.72 9.28 -1.58
N GLU A 58 -7.86 9.98 -0.44
CA GLU A 58 -9.16 10.34 0.13
C GLU A 58 -9.87 11.46 -0.63
N PHE A 59 -9.13 12.46 -1.13
CA PHE A 59 -9.72 13.67 -1.70
C PHE A 59 -9.80 13.68 -3.22
N TYR A 60 -8.91 12.96 -3.92
CA TYR A 60 -8.83 13.04 -5.38
C TYR A 60 -9.33 11.78 -6.10
N PHE A 61 -9.47 10.63 -5.42
CA PHE A 61 -9.83 9.38 -6.09
C PHE A 61 -11.33 9.10 -6.03
N SER A 62 -11.94 8.98 -7.20
CA SER A 62 -13.22 8.33 -7.43
C SER A 62 -13.10 6.80 -7.51
N GLU A 63 -14.21 6.07 -7.48
CA GLU A 63 -14.23 4.60 -7.62
C GLU A 63 -13.53 4.08 -8.88
N THR A 64 -13.60 4.84 -9.98
CA THR A 64 -12.94 4.47 -11.23
C THR A 64 -11.43 4.62 -11.11
N ASP A 65 -10.96 5.68 -10.44
CA ASP A 65 -9.53 5.96 -10.26
C ASP A 65 -8.85 4.87 -9.41
N TRP A 66 -9.55 4.33 -8.41
CA TRP A 66 -9.06 3.19 -7.62
C TRP A 66 -8.82 1.95 -8.49
N LYS A 67 -9.74 1.64 -9.40
CA LYS A 67 -9.61 0.48 -10.32
C LYS A 67 -8.51 0.68 -11.35
N GLU A 68 -8.38 1.90 -11.87
CA GLU A 68 -7.29 2.25 -12.79
C GLU A 68 -5.92 2.16 -12.10
N LEU A 69 -5.83 2.59 -10.84
CA LEU A 69 -4.61 2.50 -10.04
C LEU A 69 -4.15 1.04 -9.89
N GLU A 70 -5.04 0.09 -9.62
CA GLU A 70 -4.69 -1.33 -9.53
C GLU A 70 -3.95 -1.86 -10.77
N THR A 71 -4.32 -1.36 -11.95
CA THR A 71 -3.67 -1.72 -13.21
C THR A 71 -2.32 -1.01 -13.34
N GLU A 72 -2.29 0.27 -12.97
CA GLU A 72 -1.11 1.11 -13.11
C GLU A 72 0.06 0.71 -12.20
N LEU A 73 -0.22 0.13 -11.02
CA LEU A 73 0.81 -0.33 -10.08
C LEU A 73 1.78 -1.35 -10.71
N GLU A 74 1.37 -2.11 -11.72
CA GLU A 74 2.25 -3.05 -12.42
C GLU A 74 3.40 -2.33 -13.16
N ASN A 75 3.23 -1.06 -13.51
CA ASN A 75 4.23 -0.25 -14.22
C ASN A 75 5.25 0.41 -13.28
N TRP A 76 4.91 0.60 -12.00
CA TRP A 76 5.75 1.35 -11.06
C TRP A 76 7.02 0.57 -10.69
N THR A 77 8.10 1.26 -10.32
CA THR A 77 9.33 0.58 -9.88
C THR A 77 9.12 -0.13 -8.53
N THR A 78 10.00 -1.07 -8.16
CA THR A 78 9.89 -1.75 -6.86
C THR A 78 9.95 -0.75 -5.70
N ASN A 79 10.89 0.20 -5.74
CA ASN A 79 10.99 1.28 -4.74
C ASN A 79 9.71 2.11 -4.63
N GLN A 80 9.07 2.44 -5.75
CA GLN A 80 7.79 3.19 -5.75
C GLN A 80 6.66 2.37 -5.12
N LEU A 81 6.63 1.06 -5.36
CA LEU A 81 5.65 0.17 -4.75
C LEU A 81 5.90 -0.02 -3.25
N GLU A 82 7.15 -0.10 -2.81
CA GLU A 82 7.52 -0.17 -1.39
C GLU A 82 7.05 1.08 -0.65
N ILE A 83 7.46 2.27 -1.11
CA ILE A 83 7.03 3.56 -0.54
C ILE A 83 5.50 3.67 -0.49
N PHE A 84 4.83 3.29 -1.59
CA PHE A 84 3.38 3.34 -1.64
C PHE A 84 2.73 2.34 -0.66
N THR A 85 3.31 1.15 -0.52
CA THR A 85 2.83 0.11 0.40
C THR A 85 2.92 0.60 1.85
N GLU A 86 4.08 1.12 2.26
CA GLU A 86 4.27 1.70 3.60
C GLU A 86 3.26 2.84 3.84
N SER A 87 3.11 3.74 2.87
CA SER A 87 2.16 4.85 2.96
C SER A 87 0.72 4.37 3.17
N ILE A 88 0.26 3.34 2.44
CA ILE A 88 -1.10 2.81 2.60
C ILE A 88 -1.29 1.96 3.85
N LEU A 89 -0.23 1.55 4.55
CA LEU A 89 -0.32 0.80 5.79
C LEU A 89 -0.27 1.73 7.01
N GLU A 90 0.67 2.65 7.00
CA GLU A 90 0.97 3.54 8.13
C GLU A 90 0.18 4.85 8.11
N GLY A 91 -0.06 5.39 6.92
CA GLY A 91 -0.65 6.72 6.76
C GLY A 91 -2.01 6.81 7.43
N SER A 92 -2.25 7.96 8.06
CA SER A 92 -3.48 8.29 8.77
C SER A 92 -4.40 9.15 7.90
N GLY A 93 -5.57 8.60 7.59
CA GLY A 93 -6.64 9.33 6.90
C GLY A 93 -7.43 10.23 7.86
N GLN A 94 -7.96 11.35 7.37
CA GLN A 94 -8.80 12.22 8.19
C GLN A 94 -10.12 11.54 8.59
N ASN A 95 -10.53 10.54 7.82
CA ASN A 95 -11.83 9.90 7.93
C ASN A 95 -11.73 8.43 8.40
N GLU A 96 -10.61 7.99 8.98
CA GLU A 96 -10.44 6.60 9.46
C GLU A 96 -11.46 6.19 10.55
N ASN A 97 -11.99 7.16 11.30
CA ASN A 97 -12.99 6.94 12.35
C ASN A 97 -14.44 6.97 11.84
N ASN A 98 -14.67 7.32 10.56
CA ASN A 98 -16.00 7.36 10.00
C ASN A 98 -16.38 5.97 9.46
N GLU A 99 -17.38 5.34 10.07
CA GLU A 99 -17.86 3.99 9.72
C GLU A 99 -18.31 3.83 8.28
N PHE A 100 -18.64 4.93 7.61
CA PHE A 100 -19.04 4.94 6.21
C PHE A 100 -17.87 5.14 5.24
N ASN A 101 -16.65 5.31 5.74
CA ASN A 101 -15.51 5.64 4.91
C ASN A 101 -14.82 4.39 4.33
N SER A 102 -15.09 4.16 3.06
CA SER A 102 -14.59 3.07 2.21
C SER A 102 -13.07 3.01 2.04
N THR A 103 -12.31 4.05 2.39
CA THR A 103 -10.88 4.16 2.05
C THR A 103 -10.01 3.10 2.72
N VAL A 104 -10.26 2.72 3.98
CA VAL A 104 -9.49 1.66 4.64
C VAL A 104 -9.64 0.33 3.90
N MET A 105 -10.86 -0.04 3.51
CA MET A 105 -11.09 -1.27 2.74
C MET A 105 -10.53 -1.18 1.32
N LYS A 106 -10.56 -0.01 0.68
CA LYS A 106 -9.90 0.19 -0.62
C LYS A 106 -8.38 0.05 -0.53
N ARG A 107 -7.75 0.60 0.52
CA ARG A 107 -6.33 0.38 0.84
C ARG A 107 -6.04 -1.10 1.05
N PHE A 108 -6.91 -1.82 1.76
CA PHE A 108 -6.79 -3.26 1.92
C PHE A 108 -6.86 -4.02 0.57
N HIS A 109 -7.76 -3.64 -0.33
CA HIS A 109 -7.83 -4.24 -1.66
C HIS A 109 -6.58 -3.95 -2.50
N LEU A 110 -6.04 -2.72 -2.44
CA LEU A 110 -4.75 -2.39 -3.06
C LEU A 110 -3.60 -3.21 -2.47
N LEU A 111 -3.55 -3.37 -1.14
CA LEU A 111 -2.53 -4.19 -0.47
C LEU A 111 -2.52 -5.62 -1.03
N LYS A 112 -3.68 -6.24 -1.22
CA LYS A 112 -3.76 -7.58 -1.83
C LYS A 112 -3.15 -7.60 -3.23
N LYS A 113 -3.45 -6.59 -4.05
CA LYS A 113 -2.87 -6.45 -5.39
C LYS A 113 -1.34 -6.27 -5.32
N LEU A 114 -0.85 -5.44 -4.40
CA LEU A 114 0.57 -5.19 -4.17
C LEU A 114 1.32 -6.46 -3.74
N LEU A 115 0.76 -7.26 -2.83
CA LEU A 115 1.35 -8.54 -2.41
C LEU A 115 1.52 -9.52 -3.58
N ILE A 116 0.53 -9.57 -4.49
CA ILE A 116 0.61 -10.37 -5.72
C ILE A 116 1.72 -9.84 -6.64
N ILE A 117 1.85 -8.52 -6.78
CA ILE A 117 2.92 -7.91 -7.60
C ILE A 117 4.30 -8.22 -6.98
N GLY A 118 4.45 -8.02 -5.67
CA GLY A 118 5.69 -8.28 -4.94
C GLY A 118 6.16 -9.73 -5.08
N GLU A 119 5.25 -10.70 -4.89
CA GLU A 119 5.58 -12.11 -5.04
C GLU A 119 6.06 -12.48 -6.46
N LYS A 120 5.48 -11.84 -7.50
CA LYS A 120 5.89 -12.06 -8.89
C LYS A 120 7.25 -11.46 -9.20
N ARG A 121 7.59 -10.30 -8.62
CA ARG A 121 8.81 -9.55 -8.93
C ARG A 121 10.03 -10.11 -8.22
N ASP A 122 9.91 -10.32 -6.92
CA ASP A 122 10.95 -10.95 -6.14
C ASP A 122 10.30 -11.83 -5.09
N ARG A 123 10.31 -13.14 -5.39
CA ARG A 123 9.76 -14.13 -4.48
C ARG A 123 10.54 -14.12 -3.16
N TYR A 124 11.88 -14.06 -3.20
CA TYR A 124 12.72 -14.31 -2.04
C TYR A 124 12.88 -13.10 -1.13
N ARG A 125 12.79 -11.89 -1.68
CA ARG A 125 12.85 -10.63 -0.96
C ARG A 125 11.65 -9.76 -1.36
N ASN A 126 10.50 -10.12 -0.80
CA ASN A 126 9.27 -9.38 -1.04
C ASN A 126 9.16 -8.22 -0.03
N ASP A 127 9.80 -7.09 -0.34
CA ASP A 127 9.83 -5.91 0.53
C ASP A 127 8.40 -5.35 0.78
N ILE A 128 7.46 -5.54 -0.15
CA ILE A 128 6.02 -5.25 0.05
C ILE A 128 5.43 -6.13 1.17
N PHE A 129 5.77 -7.42 1.22
CA PHE A 129 5.34 -8.30 2.30
C PHE A 129 5.99 -7.92 3.64
N LEU A 130 7.26 -7.52 3.64
CA LEU A 130 7.93 -7.03 4.85
C LEU A 130 7.25 -5.77 5.40
N ALA A 131 6.87 -4.82 4.54
CA ALA A 131 6.11 -3.65 4.96
C ALA A 131 4.78 -4.02 5.65
N LEU A 132 4.06 -5.04 5.13
CA LEU A 132 2.86 -5.57 5.80
C LEU A 132 3.18 -6.25 7.12
N PHE A 133 4.28 -7.01 7.19
CA PHE A 133 4.70 -7.69 8.41
C PHE A 133 4.96 -6.68 9.53
N ASP A 134 5.69 -5.61 9.23
CA ASP A 134 6.01 -4.54 10.19
C ASP A 134 4.77 -3.74 10.60
N ASN A 135 3.77 -3.66 9.72
CA ASN A 135 2.53 -2.89 9.93
C ASN A 135 1.27 -3.76 10.04
N ILE A 136 1.38 -4.96 10.61
CA ILE A 136 0.29 -5.94 10.66
C ILE A 136 -1.00 -5.41 11.31
N GLU A 137 -0.87 -4.45 12.23
CA GLU A 137 -1.99 -3.84 12.93
C GLU A 137 -2.94 -3.05 12.01
N PHE A 138 -2.49 -2.65 10.82
CA PHE A 138 -3.37 -2.09 9.79
C PHE A 138 -4.60 -2.97 9.55
N LEU A 139 -4.42 -4.30 9.57
CA LEU A 139 -5.51 -5.24 9.36
C LEU A 139 -6.59 -5.15 10.46
N ASN A 140 -6.27 -4.67 11.67
CA ASN A 140 -7.26 -4.45 12.72
C ASN A 140 -8.26 -3.33 12.37
N LYS A 141 -7.87 -2.40 11.49
CA LYS A 141 -8.71 -1.29 10.99
C LYS A 141 -9.71 -1.76 9.92
N CYS A 142 -9.49 -2.91 9.30
CA CYS A 142 -10.30 -3.40 8.19
C CYS A 142 -11.58 -4.11 8.70
N LYS A 143 -12.72 -3.43 8.62
CA LYS A 143 -13.99 -3.87 9.23
C LYS A 143 -14.75 -4.95 8.45
N SER A 144 -14.51 -5.09 7.15
CA SER A 144 -15.28 -5.97 6.26
C SER A 144 -14.43 -7.05 5.59
N ILE A 145 -13.40 -7.53 6.29
CA ILE A 145 -12.56 -8.64 5.82
C ILE A 145 -13.36 -9.95 5.85
N THR A 146 -13.26 -10.75 4.78
CA THR A 146 -13.87 -12.09 4.70
C THR A 146 -12.89 -13.19 5.12
N ILE A 147 -13.38 -14.39 5.45
CA ILE A 147 -12.52 -15.56 5.72
C ILE A 147 -11.59 -15.86 4.53
N LYS A 148 -12.07 -15.66 3.31
CA LYS A 148 -11.26 -15.83 2.09
C LYS A 148 -10.09 -14.86 2.08
N ASP A 149 -10.34 -13.58 2.38
CA ASP A 149 -9.30 -12.56 2.45
C ASP A 149 -8.23 -12.91 3.50
N ILE A 150 -8.65 -13.36 4.68
CA ILE A 150 -7.71 -13.77 5.73
C ILE A 150 -6.88 -14.97 5.28
N THR A 151 -7.50 -15.95 4.64
CA THR A 151 -6.80 -17.15 4.16
C THR A 151 -5.74 -16.77 3.14
N GLU A 152 -6.06 -15.86 2.21
CA GLU A 152 -5.11 -15.33 1.23
C GLU A 152 -3.95 -14.60 1.90
N ILE A 153 -4.23 -13.70 2.85
CA ILE A 153 -3.20 -12.99 3.62
C ILE A 153 -2.34 -13.97 4.44
N ALA A 154 -2.96 -14.94 5.13
CA ALA A 154 -2.26 -15.94 5.93
C ALA A 154 -1.33 -16.82 5.07
N ASN A 155 -1.64 -17.05 3.80
CA ASN A 155 -0.72 -17.75 2.89
C ASN A 155 0.58 -16.96 2.63
N TYR A 156 0.51 -15.62 2.63
CA TYR A 156 1.70 -14.77 2.61
C TYR A 156 2.47 -14.85 3.94
N PHE A 157 1.80 -15.06 5.09
CA PHE A 157 2.52 -15.29 6.36
C PHE A 157 3.08 -16.71 6.50
N ASN A 158 2.44 -17.70 5.87
CA ASN A 158 2.97 -19.05 5.72
C ASN A 158 4.22 -19.07 4.82
N TYR A 159 4.54 -17.95 4.15
CA TYR A 159 5.81 -17.67 3.51
C TYR A 159 6.97 -17.51 4.52
N PHE A 160 6.71 -17.02 5.73
CA PHE A 160 7.71 -16.86 6.80
C PHE A 160 8.26 -18.21 7.28
N GLU A 161 7.42 -19.26 7.28
CA GLU A 161 7.83 -20.66 7.49
C GLU A 161 8.75 -21.21 6.38
N ARG A 162 8.86 -20.54 5.23
CA ARG A 162 9.82 -20.92 4.16
C ARG A 162 11.20 -20.29 4.33
N ILE A 163 11.33 -19.19 5.07
CA ILE A 163 12.61 -18.49 5.26
C ILE A 163 13.33 -18.97 6.54
N LYS A 164 12.62 -19.69 7.42
CA LYS A 164 13.06 -20.32 8.68
C LYS A 164 14.19 -19.66 9.46
N THR A 165 13.79 -19.29 10.67
CA THR A 165 14.56 -19.08 11.90
C THR A 165 15.41 -17.82 11.94
N GLU A 166 14.92 -16.81 12.67
CA GLU A 166 15.43 -16.47 14.00
C GLU A 166 14.45 -15.50 14.69
N ASN A 167 14.02 -15.83 15.91
CA ASN A 167 13.32 -14.94 16.87
C ASN A 167 12.14 -14.11 16.33
N ILE A 168 11.10 -14.75 15.79
CA ILE A 168 9.82 -14.05 15.65
C ILE A 168 9.31 -13.80 17.08
N LYS A 169 9.13 -12.52 17.43
CA LYS A 169 8.24 -12.13 18.53
C LYS A 169 6.81 -12.47 18.11
N ASP A 170 6.50 -13.76 18.17
CA ASP A 170 5.32 -14.44 17.58
C ASP A 170 3.97 -14.06 18.20
N ASP A 171 3.91 -13.00 19.01
CA ASP A 171 2.69 -12.68 19.73
C ASP A 171 1.81 -11.72 18.93
N LEU A 172 2.36 -10.64 18.34
CA LEU A 172 1.53 -9.60 17.72
C LEU A 172 0.87 -10.03 16.41
N ILE A 173 1.60 -10.73 15.54
CA ILE A 173 1.08 -11.18 14.24
C ILE A 173 0.02 -12.26 14.47
N ILE A 174 0.33 -13.26 15.28
CA ILE A 174 -0.60 -14.33 15.63
C ILE A 174 -1.84 -13.76 16.32
N GLN A 175 -1.68 -12.82 17.26
CA GLN A 175 -2.81 -12.15 17.91
C GLN A 175 -3.67 -11.38 16.91
N THR A 176 -3.05 -10.59 16.03
CA THR A 176 -3.77 -9.82 15.01
C THR A 176 -4.53 -10.74 14.06
N LEU A 177 -3.89 -11.78 13.52
CA LEU A 177 -4.54 -12.76 12.65
C LEU A 177 -5.71 -13.47 13.36
N LYS A 178 -5.53 -13.90 14.61
CA LYS A 178 -6.61 -14.51 15.41
C LYS A 178 -7.80 -13.58 15.58
N ARG A 179 -7.56 -12.32 15.97
CA ARG A 179 -8.63 -11.31 16.13
C ARG A 179 -9.40 -11.09 14.83
N ILE A 180 -8.72 -11.07 13.70
CA ILE A 180 -9.39 -10.88 12.40
C ILE A 180 -10.19 -12.13 12.00
N ILE A 181 -9.69 -13.33 12.28
CA ILE A 181 -10.43 -14.59 12.07
C ILE A 181 -11.73 -14.60 12.87
N GLU A 182 -11.67 -14.22 14.15
CA GLU A 182 -12.84 -14.10 15.01
C GLU A 182 -13.87 -13.12 14.44
N LYS A 183 -13.42 -11.94 13.98
CA LYS A 183 -14.28 -10.92 13.35
C LYS A 183 -14.91 -11.38 12.03
N ALA A 184 -14.20 -12.15 11.21
CA ALA A 184 -14.73 -12.62 9.92
C ALA A 184 -15.67 -13.82 10.06
N SER A 185 -15.69 -14.46 11.24
CA SER A 185 -16.53 -15.64 11.53
C SER A 185 -17.81 -15.28 12.31
N SER A 186 -17.93 -14.04 12.78
CA SER A 186 -19.10 -13.48 13.49
C SER A 186 -20.05 -12.79 12.54
#